data_AF-A0A1G7M7D2-F1
#
_entry.id   AF-A0A1G7M7D2-F1
#
_cell.length_a   1.000
_cell.length_b   1.000
_cell.length_c   1.000
_cell.angle_alpha   90.00
_cell.angle_beta   90.00
_cell.angle_gamma   90.00
#
_symmetry.space_group_name_H-M   'P 1'
#
loop_
_entity.id
_entity.type
_entity.pdbx_description
1 polymer ?
#
loop_
_entity_poly.entity_id
_entity_poly.type
_entity_poly.pdbx_seq_one_letter_code
_entity_poly.pdbx_strand_id
1 'polypeptide(L)'
;KHVCVACPMRSSCLGKSAQEKKFSVTYYREEYERNNARVHSPQGRYMKGKRQSTVEPVFGTLTQFMGLRKINTLGLKQANKVMHLSAIAYNLKTCLPAGRST
;
A
#
# COMPACT_ATOMS: atom_id res chain seq x y z
N LYS A 1 14.45 -10.34 32.99
CA LYS A 1 14.86 -9.22 32.10
C LYS A 1 16.22 -9.58 31.51
N HIS A 2 16.35 -9.69 30.20
CA HIS A 2 17.63 -10.05 29.57
C HIS A 2 18.42 -8.78 29.27
N VAL A 3 19.15 -8.31 30.29
CA VAL A 3 19.93 -7.07 30.19
C VAL A 3 21.25 -7.37 29.49
N CYS A 4 21.58 -6.61 28.45
CA CYS A 4 22.77 -6.81 27.63
C CYS A 4 24.04 -6.24 28.30
N VAL A 5 24.51 -6.82 29.42
CA VAL A 5 25.55 -6.21 30.29
C VAL A 5 26.95 -6.16 29.67
N ALA A 6 27.42 -7.24 29.04
CA ALA A 6 28.79 -7.36 28.48
C ALA A 6 28.82 -7.68 26.97
N CYS A 7 27.82 -7.19 26.22
CA CYS A 7 27.78 -7.42 24.78
C CYS A 7 28.75 -6.46 24.06
N PRO A 8 29.73 -6.94 23.28
CA PRO A 8 30.69 -6.09 22.57
C PRO A 8 30.02 -5.18 21.51
N MET A 9 28.82 -5.54 21.04
CA MET A 9 28.03 -4.73 20.10
C MET A 9 27.00 -3.83 20.80
N ARG A 10 27.07 -3.66 22.13
CA ARG A 10 26.07 -2.89 22.88
C ARG A 10 25.90 -1.46 22.35
N SER A 11 27.01 -0.79 22.05
CA SER A 11 27.05 0.61 21.58
C SER A 11 26.43 0.80 20.18
N SER A 12 26.56 -0.18 19.29
CA SER A 12 26.00 -0.12 17.93
C SER A 12 24.58 -0.70 17.83
N CYS A 13 24.21 -1.63 18.72
CA CYS A 13 22.97 -2.37 18.65
C CYS A 13 21.81 -1.75 19.45
N LEU A 14 22.09 -1.14 20.62
CA LEU A 14 21.10 -0.52 21.50
C LEU A 14 21.12 1.01 21.39
N GLY A 15 19.94 1.63 21.50
CA GLY A 15 19.85 3.09 21.69
C GLY A 15 20.32 3.50 23.10
N LYS A 16 20.56 4.81 23.30
CA LYS A 16 21.16 5.38 24.53
C LYS A 16 20.53 4.91 25.85
N SER A 17 19.23 4.64 25.87
CA SER A 17 18.45 4.28 27.06
C SER A 17 17.90 2.84 27.03
N ALA A 18 18.13 2.09 25.95
CA ALA A 18 17.64 0.72 25.82
C ALA A 18 18.56 -0.27 26.54
N GLN A 19 17.98 -1.16 27.37
CA GLN A 19 18.73 -2.16 28.14
C GLN A 19 18.71 -3.56 27.50
N GLU A 20 17.75 -3.79 26.61
CA GLU A 20 17.55 -5.04 25.88
C GLU A 20 17.09 -4.75 24.45
N LYS A 21 17.41 -5.65 23.51
CA LYS A 21 16.85 -5.63 22.16
C LYS A 21 15.96 -6.86 22.01
N LYS A 22 14.71 -6.65 21.63
CA LYS A 22 13.76 -7.73 21.33
C LYS A 22 13.49 -7.75 19.85
N PHE A 23 13.52 -8.95 19.27
CA PHE A 23 13.09 -9.20 17.91
C PHE A 23 11.97 -10.23 17.96
N SER A 24 10.80 -9.84 17.49
CA SER A 24 9.65 -10.73 17.35
C SER A 24 9.57 -11.21 15.92
N VAL A 25 9.70 -12.52 15.72
CA VAL A 25 9.45 -13.18 14.44
C VAL A 25 7.98 -13.56 14.38
N THR A 26 7.28 -13.12 13.34
CA THR A 26 5.92 -13.59 13.06
C THR A 26 5.98 -15.00 12.46
N TYR A 27 4.92 -15.78 12.63
CA TYR A 27 4.80 -17.11 12.02
C TYR A 27 4.97 -17.06 10.49
N TYR A 28 4.48 -15.99 9.85
CA TYR A 28 4.51 -15.81 8.39
C TYR A 28 5.79 -15.15 7.85
N ARG A 29 6.91 -15.25 8.58
CA ARG A 29 8.14 -14.55 8.21
C ARG A 29 8.65 -14.96 6.82
N GLU A 30 8.55 -16.23 6.48
CA GLU A 30 9.00 -16.75 5.20
C GLU A 30 8.23 -16.15 4.02
N GLU A 31 6.92 -15.96 4.17
CA GLU A 31 6.05 -15.35 3.16
C GLU A 31 6.38 -13.87 2.97
N TYR A 32 6.66 -13.14 4.06
CA TYR A 32 7.11 -11.75 3.99
C TYR A 32 8.46 -11.64 3.27
N GLU A 33 9.42 -12.50 3.59
CA GLU A 33 10.75 -12.52 2.96
C GLU A 33 10.64 -12.87 1.46
N ARG A 34 9.81 -13.85 1.09
CA ARG A 34 9.51 -14.20 -0.30
C ARG A 34 8.91 -13.02 -1.08
N ASN A 35 7.94 -12.33 -0.49
CA ASN A 35 7.33 -11.17 -1.13
C ASN A 35 8.33 -10.00 -1.26
N ASN A 36 9.17 -9.75 -0.26
CA ASN A 36 10.22 -8.73 -0.35
C ASN A 36 11.21 -9.04 -1.48
N ALA A 37 11.70 -10.28 -1.57
CA ALA A 37 12.58 -10.69 -2.65
C ALA A 37 11.94 -10.45 -4.03
N ARG A 38 10.65 -10.80 -4.18
CA ARG A 38 9.89 -10.57 -5.41
C ARG A 38 9.77 -9.08 -5.75
N VAL A 39 9.41 -8.24 -4.78
CA VAL A 39 9.22 -6.79 -4.98
C VAL A 39 10.54 -6.07 -5.28
N HIS A 40 11.65 -6.50 -4.67
CA HIS A 40 12.97 -5.90 -4.87
C HIS A 40 13.70 -6.40 -6.13
N SER A 41 13.23 -7.46 -6.78
CA SER A 41 13.74 -7.90 -8.08
C SER A 41 13.66 -6.77 -9.13
N PRO A 42 14.50 -6.77 -10.19
CA PRO A 42 14.43 -5.77 -11.27
C PRO A 42 13.05 -5.66 -11.90
N GLN A 43 12.41 -6.79 -12.19
CA GLN A 43 11.04 -6.84 -12.72
C GLN A 43 10.01 -6.33 -11.69
N GLY A 44 10.14 -6.72 -10.42
CA GLY A 44 9.26 -6.25 -9.35
C GLY A 44 9.29 -4.73 -9.17
N ARG A 45 10.48 -4.13 -9.22
CA ARG A 45 10.68 -2.68 -9.15
C ARG A 45 10.06 -1.97 -10.35
N TYR A 46 10.28 -2.48 -11.57
CA TYR A 46 9.68 -1.94 -12.78
C TYR A 46 8.15 -1.98 -12.74
N MET A 47 7.58 -3.15 -12.40
CA MET A 47 6.12 -3.33 -12.33
C MET A 47 5.49 -2.50 -11.22
N LYS A 48 6.17 -2.31 -10.08
CA LYS A 48 5.74 -1.40 -9.02
C LYS A 48 5.68 0.04 -9.52
N GLY A 49 6.71 0.52 -10.20
CA GLY A 49 6.73 1.87 -10.77
C GLY A 49 5.62 2.10 -11.79
N LYS A 50 5.38 1.11 -12.67
CA LYS A 50 4.26 1.16 -13.63
C LYS A 50 2.90 1.24 -12.93
N ARG A 51 2.69 0.43 -11.89
CA ARG A 51 1.43 0.47 -11.11
C ARG A 51 1.21 1.84 -10.46
N GLN A 52 2.27 2.44 -9.92
CA GLN A 52 2.23 3.74 -9.27
C GLN A 52 1.85 4.87 -10.24
N SER A 53 2.25 4.79 -11.51
CA SER A 53 1.88 5.79 -12.52
C SER A 53 0.53 5.55 -13.18
N THR A 54 0.08 4.30 -13.31
CA THR A 54 -1.14 3.99 -14.07
C THR A 54 -2.35 3.71 -13.18
N VAL A 55 -2.22 2.83 -12.18
CA VAL A 55 -3.37 2.26 -11.47
C VAL A 55 -3.63 2.99 -10.15
N GLU A 56 -2.60 3.27 -9.36
CA GLU A 56 -2.77 3.90 -8.04
C GLU A 56 -3.45 5.28 -8.08
N PRO A 57 -3.18 6.17 -9.06
CA PRO A 57 -3.85 7.47 -9.16
C PRO A 57 -5.35 7.34 -9.44
N VAL A 58 -5.74 6.36 -10.27
CA VAL A 58 -7.14 6.05 -10.58
C VAL A 58 -7.86 5.58 -9.31
N PHE A 59 -7.25 4.65 -8.57
CA PHE A 59 -7.81 4.16 -7.31
C PHE A 59 -7.94 5.26 -6.24
N GLY A 60 -6.95 6.15 -6.15
CA GLY A 60 -7.03 7.33 -5.29
C GLY A 60 -8.24 8.19 -5.63
N THR A 61 -8.43 8.48 -6.92
CA THR A 61 -9.57 9.29 -7.39
C THR A 61 -10.91 8.62 -7.08
N LEU A 62 -11.03 7.33 -7.39
CA LEU A 62 -12.26 6.57 -7.17
C LEU A 62 -12.65 6.51 -5.68
N THR A 63 -11.68 6.32 -4.79
CA THR A 63 -11.95 6.21 -3.34
C THR A 63 -12.18 7.55 -2.67
N GLN A 64 -11.45 8.61 -3.08
CA GLN A 64 -11.55 9.94 -2.47
C GLN A 64 -12.71 10.77 -3.01
N PHE A 65 -12.92 10.79 -4.33
CA PHE A 65 -13.87 11.70 -4.97
C PHE A 65 -15.12 11.01 -5.53
N MET A 66 -15.08 9.69 -5.76
CA MET A 66 -16.18 8.95 -6.40
C MET A 66 -16.90 7.98 -5.45
N GLY A 67 -16.78 8.21 -4.14
CA GLY A 67 -17.57 7.53 -3.12
C GLY A 67 -17.22 6.06 -2.87
N LEU A 68 -16.16 5.51 -3.47
CA LEU A 68 -15.84 4.09 -3.31
C LEU A 68 -15.17 3.74 -1.96
N ARG A 69 -14.83 4.72 -1.12
CA ARG A 69 -14.33 4.46 0.25
C ARG A 69 -15.40 3.84 1.15
N LYS A 70 -16.66 4.25 1.01
CA LYS A 70 -17.77 3.73 1.79
C LYS A 70 -19.03 3.69 0.92
N ILE A 71 -19.39 2.49 0.48
CA ILE A 71 -20.59 2.26 -0.30
C ILE A 71 -21.76 2.03 0.68
N ASN A 72 -22.77 2.90 0.65
CA ASN A 72 -23.90 2.86 1.59
C ASN A 72 -25.05 1.93 1.14
N THR A 73 -24.90 1.21 0.02
CA THR A 73 -25.92 0.29 -0.49
C THR A 73 -25.80 -1.09 0.13
N LEU A 74 -26.92 -1.73 0.44
CA LEU A 74 -26.95 -3.08 0.98
C LEU A 74 -26.89 -4.13 -0.13
N GLY A 75 -26.00 -5.11 0.04
CA GLY A 75 -25.87 -6.27 -0.86
C GLY A 75 -24.88 -6.09 -2.01
N LEU A 76 -24.23 -7.20 -2.38
CA LEU A 76 -23.16 -7.24 -3.39
C LEU A 76 -23.58 -6.72 -4.76
N LYS A 77 -24.81 -7.05 -5.19
CA LYS A 77 -25.34 -6.61 -6.49
C LYS A 77 -25.44 -5.08 -6.58
N GLN A 78 -25.84 -4.42 -5.51
CA GLN A 78 -25.96 -2.95 -5.49
C GLN A 78 -24.60 -2.28 -5.41
N ALA A 79 -23.70 -2.79 -4.57
CA ALA A 79 -22.32 -2.30 -4.48
C ALA A 79 -21.60 -2.38 -5.83
N ASN A 80 -21.84 -3.47 -6.59
CA ASN A 80 -21.26 -3.66 -7.90
C ASN A 80 -21.76 -2.61 -8.92
N LYS A 81 -23.04 -2.22 -8.86
CA LYS A 81 -23.57 -1.12 -9.69
C LYS A 81 -22.87 0.21 -9.41
N VAL A 82 -22.66 0.53 -8.13
CA VAL A 82 -21.95 1.76 -7.71
C VAL A 82 -20.51 1.75 -8.24
N MET A 83 -19.82 0.61 -8.13
CA MET A 83 -18.46 0.46 -8.68
C MET A 83 -18.42 0.73 -10.19
N HIS A 84 -19.31 0.11 -10.96
CA HIS A 84 -19.38 0.30 -12.42
C HIS A 84 -19.71 1.73 -12.79
N LEU A 85 -20.65 2.36 -12.08
CA LEU A 85 -21.00 3.76 -12.30
C LEU A 85 -19.80 4.69 -12.07
N SER A 86 -19.06 4.50 -10.97
CA SER A 86 -17.85 5.28 -10.70
C SER A 86 -16.76 5.05 -11.75
N ALA A 87 -16.59 3.82 -12.25
CA ALA A 87 -15.65 3.53 -13.33
C ALA A 87 -16.04 4.22 -14.65
N ILE A 88 -17.32 4.18 -15.02
CA ILE A 88 -17.84 4.86 -16.22
C ILE A 88 -17.63 6.37 -16.08
N ALA A 89 -18.00 6.96 -14.94
CA ALA A 89 -17.83 8.40 -14.70
C ALA A 89 -16.35 8.82 -14.73
N TYR A 90 -15.42 7.97 -14.25
CA TYR A 90 -13.98 8.25 -14.33
C TYR A 90 -13.52 8.25 -15.79
N ASN A 91 -13.90 7.22 -16.54
CA ASN A 91 -13.56 7.12 -17.97
C ASN A 91 -14.13 8.29 -18.76
N LEU A 92 -15.39 8.70 -18.50
CA LEU A 92 -15.99 9.88 -19.12
C LEU A 92 -15.22 11.16 -18.77
N LYS A 93 -14.82 11.36 -17.51
CA LYS A 93 -13.99 12.50 -17.09
C LYS A 93 -12.64 12.54 -17.81
N THR A 94 -12.05 11.39 -18.12
CA THR A 94 -10.76 11.29 -18.82
C THR A 94 -10.91 11.42 -20.34
N CYS A 95 -11.96 10.84 -20.93
CA CYS A 95 -12.20 10.83 -22.37
C CYS A 95 -12.79 12.15 -22.90
N LEU A 96 -13.51 12.88 -22.06
CA LEU A 96 -13.95 14.22 -22.39
C LEU A 96 -12.80 15.18 -22.05
N PRO A 97 -12.15 15.82 -23.05
CA PRO A 97 -11.29 16.95 -22.75
C PRO A 97 -12.20 18.05 -22.22
N ALA A 98 -12.37 18.11 -20.89
CA ALA A 98 -12.74 19.35 -20.26
C ALA A 98 -11.71 20.37 -20.76
N GLY A 99 -12.19 21.43 -21.43
CA GLY A 99 -11.32 22.42 -22.04
C GLY A 99 -10.20 22.80 -21.08
N ARG A 100 -8.98 22.91 -21.64
CA ARG A 100 -7.88 23.62 -21.00
C ARG A 100 -8.41 24.95 -20.48
N SER A 101 -8.76 25.04 -19.21
CA SER A 101 -8.71 26.30 -18.49
C SER A 101 -7.25 26.48 -18.12
N THR A 102 -6.57 27.24 -18.99
CA THR A 102 -5.49 28.15 -18.61
C THR A 102 -5.78 28.83 -17.28
#